data_AF-K7P4W4-F1
#
_entry.id   AF-K7P4W4-F1
#
_cell.length_a   1.000
_cell.length_b   1.000
_cell.length_c   1.000
_cell.angle_alpha   90.00
_cell.angle_beta   90.00
_cell.angle_gamma   90.00
#
_symmetry.space_group_name_H-M   'P 1'
#
loop_
_entity.id
_entity.type
_entity.pdbx_description
1 polymer ?
#
loop_
_entity_poly.entity_id
_entity_poly.type
_entity_poly.pdbx_seq_one_letter_code
_entity_poly.pdbx_strand_id
1 'polypeptide(L)' 'IGNVGIMRSALEACHKGWGTSVIVGVAAAGQEIATRPFQLVTGRSWKGTAFGGWKSVDSVPKLVSEYM' A
#
# COMPACT_ATOMS: atom_id res chain seq x y z
N ILE A 1 9.46 4.51 9.66
CA ILE A 1 8.43 4.06 8.70
C ILE A 1 8.86 2.68 8.21
N GLY A 2 7.95 1.71 8.19
CA GLY A 2 8.28 0.28 8.10
C GLY A 2 7.79 -0.58 9.29
N ASN A 3 6.73 -0.14 9.99
CA ASN A 3 6.19 -0.86 11.14
C ASN A 3 5.03 -1.76 10.70
N VAL A 4 5.18 -3.08 10.87
CA VAL A 4 4.19 -4.07 10.44
C VAL A 4 2.87 -4.02 11.22
N GLY A 5 2.90 -3.57 12.47
CA GLY A 5 1.70 -3.32 13.28
C GLY A 5 0.84 -2.21 12.68
N ILE A 6 1.46 -1.10 12.27
CA ILE A 6 0.76 0.00 11.59
C ILE A 6 0.21 -0.47 10.23
N MET A 7 0.95 -1.28 9.48
CA MET A 7 0.48 -1.83 8.20
C MET A 7 -0.79 -2.68 8.37
N ARG A 8 -0.83 -3.52 9.41
CA ARG A 8 -2.04 -4.29 9.76
C ARG A 8 -3.20 -3.36 10.14
N SER A 9 -2.95 -2.40 11.03
CA SER A 9 -3.98 -1.45 11.46
C SER A 9 -4.56 -0.67 10.28
N ALA A 10 -3.73 -0.29 9.30
CA ALA A 10 -4.18 0.37 8.09
C ALA A 10 -5.15 -0.50 7.27
N LEU A 11 -4.88 -1.80 7.12
CA LEU A 11 -5.81 -2.72 6.45
C LEU A 11 -7.12 -2.87 7.23
N GLU A 12 -7.06 -3.06 8.55
CA GLU A 12 -8.25 -3.29 9.36
C GLU A 12 -9.15 -2.03 9.47
N ALA A 13 -8.56 -0.83 9.31
CA ALA A 13 -9.28 0.44 9.21
C ALA A 13 -9.97 0.65 7.85
N CYS A 14 -9.60 -0.09 6.81
CA CYS A 14 -10.25 0.01 5.51
C CYS A 14 -11.72 -0.43 5.58
N HIS A 15 -12.55 0.22 4.76
CA HIS A 15 -13.98 -0.07 4.70
C HIS A 15 -14.25 -1.53 4.29
N LYS A 16 -15.17 -2.21 4.99
CA LYS A 16 -15.58 -3.58 4.67
C LYS A 16 -16.26 -3.60 3.30
N GLY A 17 -15.91 -4.54 2.44
CA GLY A 17 -16.52 -4.74 1.12
C GLY A 17 -15.70 -4.21 -0.05
N TRP A 18 -15.00 -3.08 0.12
CA TRP A 18 -14.28 -2.43 -0.99
C TRP A 18 -12.98 -1.71 -0.61
N GLY A 19 -12.68 -1.56 0.68
CA GLY A 19 -11.54 -0.78 1.12
C GLY A 19 -10.21 -1.39 0.68
N THR A 20 -9.28 -0.54 0.23
CA THR A 20 -7.94 -0.96 -0.20
C THR A 20 -6.87 -0.29 0.66
N SER A 21 -6.00 -1.10 1.25
CA SER A 21 -4.80 -0.63 1.94
C SER A 21 -3.58 -0.82 1.05
N VAL A 22 -2.79 0.24 0.87
CA VAL A 22 -1.56 0.23 0.07
C VAL A 22 -0.37 0.48 0.97
N ILE A 23 0.52 -0.51 1.09
CA ILE A 23 1.78 -0.37 1.81
C ILE A 23 2.76 0.38 0.91
N VAL A 24 3.21 1.54 1.40
CA VAL A 24 4.29 2.35 0.79
C VAL A 24 5.58 2.27 1.63
N GLY A 25 5.45 2.10 2.95
CA GLY A 25 6.58 2.01 3.86
C GLY A 25 7.33 0.68 3.75
N VAL A 26 8.67 0.73 3.84
CA VAL A 26 9.55 -0.44 3.75
C VAL A 26 9.83 -1.00 5.13
N ALA A 27 9.43 -2.25 5.40
CA ALA A 27 9.72 -2.92 6.67
C ALA A 27 11.17 -3.40 6.76
N ALA A 28 11.68 -3.59 7.98
CA ALA A 28 13.00 -4.18 8.20
C ALA A 28 13.03 -5.66 7.76
N ALA A 29 14.23 -6.17 7.51
CA ALA A 29 14.42 -7.57 7.11
C ALA A 29 13.86 -8.55 8.15
N GLY A 30 13.20 -9.61 7.68
CA GLY A 30 12.61 -10.65 8.53
C GLY A 30 11.30 -10.27 9.22
N GLN A 31 10.75 -9.08 8.95
CA GLN A 31 9.44 -8.68 9.48
C GLN A 31 8.30 -9.21 8.60
N GLU A 32 7.24 -9.70 9.24
CA GLU A 32 6.06 -10.22 8.57
C GLU A 32 4.82 -9.38 8.87
N ILE A 33 3.97 -9.23 7.86
CA ILE A 33 2.65 -8.65 8.01
C ILE A 33 1.62 -9.78 8.14
N ALA A 34 0.66 -9.61 9.04
CA ALA A 34 -0.38 -10.61 9.27
C ALA A 34 -1.73 -9.95 9.59
N THR A 35 -2.81 -10.62 9.19
CA THR A 35 -4.19 -10.26 9.56
C THR A 35 -5.06 -11.52 9.54
N ARG A 36 -6.32 -11.40 9.99
CA ARG A 36 -7.30 -12.49 9.85
C ARG A 36 -7.75 -12.59 8.38
N PRO A 37 -7.72 -13.76 7.72
CA PRO A 37 -8.13 -13.92 6.32
C PRO A 37 -9.53 -13.38 6.02
N PHE A 38 -10.42 -13.43 7.01
CA PHE A 38 -11.77 -12.88 6.92
C PHE A 38 -11.80 -11.38 6.57
N GLN A 39 -10.76 -10.61 6.92
CA GLN A 39 -10.63 -9.21 6.50
C GLN A 39 -10.63 -9.08 4.97
N LEU A 40 -9.94 -9.99 4.27
CA LEU A 40 -9.84 -10.02 2.81
C LEU A 40 -11.07 -10.65 2.17
N VAL A 41 -11.58 -11.76 2.74
CA VAL A 41 -12.81 -12.42 2.28
C VAL A 41 -14.00 -11.46 2.30
N THR A 42 -14.04 -10.56 3.29
CA THR A 42 -15.08 -9.52 3.37
C THR A 42 -14.82 -8.29 2.50
N GLY A 43 -13.97 -8.41 1.47
CA GLY A 43 -13.82 -7.44 0.39
C GLY A 43 -12.75 -6.38 0.59
N ARG A 44 -11.88 -6.50 1.60
CA ARG A 44 -10.70 -5.63 1.68
C ARG A 44 -9.60 -6.14 0.76
N SER A 45 -8.85 -5.21 0.17
CA SER A 45 -7.66 -5.50 -0.61
C SER A 45 -6.41 -4.99 0.08
N TRP A 46 -5.33 -5.78 0.05
CA TRP A 46 -4.02 -5.38 0.55
C TRP A 46 -2.99 -5.41 -0.59
N LYS A 47 -2.37 -4.27 -0.86
CA LYS A 47 -1.44 -4.09 -1.98
C LYS A 47 -0.15 -3.41 -1.51
N GLY A 48 0.90 -3.53 -2.31
CA GLY A 48 2.12 -2.74 -2.16
C GLY A 48 2.34 -1.83 -3.37
N THR A 49 3.17 -0.81 -3.20
CA THR A 49 3.66 0.01 -4.31
C THR A 49 5.13 0.36 -4.14
N ALA A 50 5.84 0.45 -5.25
CA ALA A 50 7.20 0.97 -5.31
C ALA A 50 7.20 2.15 -6.28
N PHE A 51 7.78 3.28 -5.86
CA PHE A 51 7.82 4.51 -6.68
C PHE A 51 6.44 4.92 -7.21
N GLY A 52 5.38 4.72 -6.42
CA GLY A 52 4.00 5.04 -6.80
C GLY A 52 3.44 4.24 -7.98
N GLY A 53 4.16 3.23 -8.50
CA GLY A 53 3.81 2.53 -9.73
C GLY A 53 4.18 3.28 -11.01
N TRP A 54 4.95 4.37 -10.90
CA TRP A 54 5.34 5.17 -12.05
C TRP A 54 6.39 4.47 -12.91
N LYS A 55 6.18 4.48 -14.23
CA LYS A 55 7.22 4.13 -15.20
C LYS A 55 8.14 5.33 -15.34
N SER A 56 9.29 5.31 -14.68
CA SER A 56 10.14 6.48 -14.44
C SER A 56 10.39 7.32 -15.69
N VAL A 57 10.95 6.73 -16.75
CA VAL A 57 11.34 7.42 -17.98
C VAL A 57 10.15 8.12 -18.65
N ASP A 58 8.99 7.46 -18.68
CA ASP A 58 7.82 7.98 -19.39
C ASP A 58 6.95 8.91 -18.52
N SER A 59 6.95 8.71 -17.20
CA SER A 59 5.99 9.34 -16.29
C SER A 59 6.57 10.56 -15.57
N VAL A 60 7.87 10.54 -15.23
CA VAL A 60 8.50 11.65 -14.50
C VAL A 60 8.53 12.95 -15.34
N PRO A 61 8.86 12.94 -16.64
CA PRO A 61 8.80 14.16 -17.45
C PRO A 61 7.39 14.76 -17.51
N LYS A 62 6.35 13.91 -17.55
CA LYS A 62 4.94 14.35 -17.55
C LYS A 62 4.57 15.04 -16.24
N LEU A 63 4.98 14.47 -15.10
CA LEU A 63 4.80 15.08 -13.78
C LEU A 63 5.45 16.47 -13.71
N VAL A 64 6.64 16.65 -14.28
CA VAL A 64 7.29 17.98 -14.31
C VAL A 64 6.48 18.95 -15.17
N SER A 65 6.06 18.55 -16.36
CA SER A 65 5.28 19.41 -17.26
C SER A 65 3.89 19.80 -16.75
N GLU A 66 3.31 19.02 -15.83
CA GLU A 66 2.02 19.36 -15.21
C GLU A 66 2.15 20.45 -14.12
N TYR A 67 3.36 20.66 -13.59
CA TYR A 67 3.63 21.56 -12.46
C TYR A 67 4.51 22.77 -12.80
N MET A 68 5.12 22.82 -13.98
CA MET A 68 5.90 23.96 -14.50
C MET A 68 5.28 24.49 -15.78
#